data_AF-A0A022XSR0-F1
#
_entry.id   AF-A0A022XSR0-F1
#
_cell.length_a   1.000
_cell.length_b   1.000
_cell.length_c   1.000
_cell.angle_alpha   90.00
_cell.angle_beta   90.00
_cell.angle_gamma   90.00
#
_symmetry.space_group_name_H-M   'P 1'
#
loop_
_entity.id
_entity.type
_entity.pdbx_description
1 polymer ?
#
loop_
_entity_poly.entity_id
_entity_poly.type
_entity_poly.pdbx_seq_one_letter_code
_entity_poly.pdbx_strand_id
1 'polypeptide(L)'
;MSERKVLTKYYPPDFDPSLITRTPKHLRASGSKLLTVRLMAPFSLKCTNCGEYIYKGRKFNARKETTDEKYLNITIYRFYIRCTRCSSEITFKTDPKNMDYVCERGAKRNFEPWRQAKSEEVSETHDETLDRLEREENEELEREERDKMLELEEKMQDSKREMAVADALDEIRSRNARIERGERGGGEELALQRAKTEAEEAKAREDKEIEEAAKRAFMTDDGNRVKRLVDDDDQDTAAPTEMPPPSFKRVKKAKKPFSAGLGIKKKGPLV
;
A
#
# COMPACT_ATOMS: atom_id res chain seq x y z
N MET A 1 32.43 53.02 3.60
CA MET A 1 32.59 51.64 3.09
C MET A 1 33.07 51.77 1.66
N SER A 2 34.25 51.24 1.32
CA SER A 2 34.65 51.14 -0.09
C SER A 2 33.66 50.25 -0.85
N GLU A 3 33.46 50.51 -2.14
CA GLU A 3 32.56 49.74 -3.00
C GLU A 3 33.01 48.28 -3.15
N ARG A 4 32.07 47.34 -3.36
CA ARG A 4 32.39 45.92 -3.61
C ARG A 4 33.19 45.73 -4.91
N LYS A 5 32.88 46.55 -5.94
CA LYS A 5 33.50 46.51 -7.26
C LYS A 5 34.26 47.81 -7.51
N VAL A 6 35.41 47.94 -6.89
CA VAL A 6 36.27 49.11 -7.07
C VAL A 6 36.90 49.07 -8.47
N LEU A 7 36.68 50.12 -9.27
CA LEU A 7 37.26 50.27 -10.61
C LEU A 7 38.78 50.44 -10.58
N THR A 8 39.28 51.28 -9.68
CA THR A 8 40.71 51.60 -9.54
C THR A 8 41.14 51.54 -8.08
N LYS A 9 42.24 50.84 -7.83
CA LYS A 9 42.91 50.86 -6.52
C LYS A 9 44.12 51.79 -6.64
N TYR A 10 44.34 52.61 -5.63
CA TYR A 10 45.55 53.42 -5.56
C TYR A 10 46.77 52.51 -5.42
N TYR A 11 47.71 52.64 -6.34
CA TYR A 11 49.05 52.05 -6.25
C TYR A 11 50.04 53.18 -5.93
N PRO A 12 50.94 53.01 -4.95
CA PRO A 12 51.95 54.01 -4.66
C PRO A 12 52.90 54.19 -5.86
N PRO A 13 53.52 55.38 -6.02
CA PRO A 13 54.36 55.70 -7.18
C PRO A 13 55.60 54.80 -7.30
N ASP A 14 56.08 54.25 -6.18
CA ASP A 14 57.24 53.35 -6.13
C ASP A 14 56.88 51.86 -6.32
N PHE A 15 55.64 51.54 -6.73
CA PHE A 15 55.16 50.16 -6.83
C PHE A 15 55.62 49.47 -8.12
N ASP A 16 56.60 48.57 -8.00
CA ASP A 16 57.05 47.71 -9.09
C ASP A 16 56.38 46.31 -9.06
N PRO A 17 55.63 45.92 -10.10
CA PRO A 17 54.94 44.62 -10.13
C PRO A 17 55.89 43.43 -10.28
N SER A 18 57.12 43.65 -10.75
CA SER A 18 58.16 42.63 -10.94
C SER A 18 58.80 42.15 -9.63
N LEU A 19 58.81 42.99 -8.60
CA LEU A 19 59.42 42.69 -7.29
C LEU A 19 58.55 41.75 -6.43
N ILE A 20 57.29 41.52 -6.81
CA ILE A 20 56.34 40.71 -6.04
C ILE A 20 56.39 39.26 -6.50
N THR A 21 57.02 38.40 -5.70
CA THR A 21 56.89 36.95 -5.88
C THR A 21 55.49 36.50 -5.48
N ARG A 22 54.63 36.21 -6.46
CA ARG A 22 53.28 35.69 -6.23
C ARG A 22 53.33 34.21 -5.82
N THR A 23 53.77 33.92 -4.61
CA THR A 23 53.53 32.59 -4.01
C THR A 23 52.13 32.59 -3.39
N PRO A 24 51.17 31.84 -3.97
CA PRO A 24 49.84 31.78 -3.40
C PRO A 24 49.92 31.12 -2.01
N LYS A 25 49.03 31.52 -1.11
CA LYS A 25 49.12 31.21 0.33
C LYS A 25 49.20 29.70 0.63
N HIS A 26 48.63 28.84 -0.22
CA HIS A 26 48.68 27.37 -0.10
C HIS A 26 49.99 26.73 -0.58
N LEU A 27 50.82 27.46 -1.33
CA LEU A 27 52.14 27.06 -1.81
C LEU A 27 53.28 27.65 -0.96
N ARG A 28 52.95 28.42 0.10
CA ARG A 28 53.95 28.94 1.02
C ARG A 28 54.48 27.80 1.90
N ALA A 29 55.80 27.76 2.10
CA ALA A 29 56.46 26.78 2.96
C ALA A 29 55.99 26.82 4.43
N SER A 30 55.46 27.96 4.87
CA SER A 30 54.89 28.17 6.19
C SER A 30 53.37 28.40 6.08
N GLY A 31 52.59 27.45 6.61
CA GLY A 31 51.12 27.50 6.66
C GLY A 31 50.44 26.14 6.49
N SER A 32 49.16 26.05 6.84
CA SER A 32 48.35 24.84 6.61
C SER A 32 48.16 24.63 5.10
N LYS A 33 48.67 23.51 4.57
CA LYS A 33 48.49 23.10 3.15
C LYS A 33 47.02 22.88 2.75
N LEU A 34 46.13 22.79 3.72
CA LEU A 34 44.71 22.51 3.55
C LEU A 34 43.90 23.78 3.29
N LEU A 35 43.19 23.82 2.16
CA LEU A 35 42.32 24.94 1.81
C LEU A 35 40.97 24.78 2.49
N THR A 36 40.44 25.82 3.16
CA THR A 36 39.09 25.77 3.73
C THR A 36 38.03 26.09 2.67
N VAL A 37 37.09 25.18 2.45
CA VAL A 37 36.00 25.33 1.46
C VAL A 37 34.67 25.07 2.14
N ARG A 38 33.64 25.86 1.81
CA ARG A 38 32.27 25.61 2.26
C ARG A 38 31.55 24.73 1.25
N LEU A 39 31.19 23.51 1.66
CA LEU A 39 30.57 22.50 0.79
C LEU A 39 29.37 21.83 1.47
N MET A 40 28.59 21.12 0.68
CA MET A 40 27.47 20.30 1.16
C MET A 40 27.88 18.83 1.26
N ALA A 41 27.30 18.09 2.21
CA ALA A 41 27.48 16.64 2.27
C ALA A 41 26.92 15.97 0.99
N PRO A 42 27.72 15.19 0.25
CA PRO A 42 27.33 14.65 -1.06
C PRO A 42 26.26 13.54 -0.96
N PHE A 43 26.26 12.79 0.14
CA PHE A 43 25.32 11.71 0.41
C PHE A 43 24.99 11.63 1.91
N SER A 44 23.99 10.81 2.24
CA SER A 44 23.58 10.54 3.61
C SER A 44 24.63 9.68 4.32
N LEU A 45 25.17 10.22 5.41
CA LEU A 45 26.26 9.65 6.19
C LEU A 45 25.78 9.33 7.60
N LYS A 46 26.22 8.22 8.17
CA LYS A 46 26.09 7.91 9.59
C LYS A 46 27.48 7.97 10.22
N CYS A 47 27.66 8.86 11.20
CA CYS A 47 28.92 8.95 11.92
C CYS A 47 29.19 7.66 12.70
N THR A 48 30.39 7.10 12.57
CA THR A 48 30.75 5.85 13.27
C THR A 48 30.96 6.04 14.77
N ASN A 49 31.34 7.24 15.20
CA ASN A 49 31.69 7.52 16.59
C ASN A 49 30.47 7.81 17.48
N CYS A 50 29.51 8.61 17.00
CA CYS A 50 28.33 9.01 17.80
C CYS A 50 26.99 8.51 17.24
N GLY A 51 26.98 7.84 16.08
CA GLY A 51 25.75 7.37 15.44
C GLY A 51 24.87 8.47 14.83
N GLU A 52 25.30 9.74 14.86
CA GLU A 52 24.55 10.86 14.29
C GLU A 52 24.42 10.73 12.77
N TYR A 53 23.22 11.00 12.26
CA TYR A 53 22.93 10.99 10.83
C TYR A 53 23.12 12.40 10.23
N ILE A 54 23.98 12.48 9.23
CA ILE A 54 24.21 13.67 8.42
C ILE A 54 23.51 13.44 7.08
N TYR A 55 22.40 14.13 6.87
CA TYR A 55 21.66 14.07 5.61
C TYR A 55 22.41 14.77 4.47
N LYS A 56 22.13 14.32 3.24
CA LYS A 56 22.61 14.95 2.00
C LYS A 56 22.25 16.44 1.99
N GLY A 57 23.17 17.28 1.53
CA GLY A 57 22.93 18.73 1.41
C GLY A 57 23.26 19.56 2.66
N ARG A 58 23.60 18.93 3.80
CA ARG A 58 24.01 19.68 5.00
C ARG A 58 25.32 20.44 4.72
N LYS A 59 25.33 21.75 5.00
CA LYS A 59 26.48 22.64 4.73
C LYS A 59 27.54 22.54 5.83
N PHE A 60 28.79 22.42 5.43
CA PHE A 60 29.96 22.36 6.32
C PHE A 60 31.08 23.29 5.85
N ASN A 61 31.87 23.76 6.81
CA ASN A 61 33.19 24.29 6.55
C ASN A 61 34.16 23.11 6.54
N ALA A 62 34.57 22.68 5.35
CA ALA A 62 35.45 21.54 5.16
C ALA A 62 36.88 22.01 4.90
N ARG A 63 37.84 21.15 5.22
CA ARG A 63 39.23 21.31 4.74
C ARG A 63 39.40 20.46 3.50
N LYS A 64 39.92 21.04 2.43
CA LYS A 64 40.21 20.41 1.15
C LYS A 64 41.71 20.14 1.08
N GLU A 65 42.04 18.90 0.78
CA GLU A 65 43.38 18.44 0.46
C GLU A 65 43.42 17.95 -0.99
N THR A 66 44.50 18.30 -1.69
CA THR A 66 44.80 17.70 -2.99
C THR A 66 45.62 16.44 -2.72
N THR A 67 45.06 15.28 -3.04
CA THR A 67 45.76 14.00 -2.86
C THR A 67 46.78 13.81 -3.99
N ASP A 68 47.80 12.98 -3.77
CA ASP A 68 48.78 12.62 -4.81
C ASP A 68 48.16 11.71 -5.90
N GLU A 69 47.04 11.04 -5.57
CA GLU A 69 46.29 10.18 -6.47
C GLU A 69 45.61 10.98 -7.59
N LYS A 70 45.79 10.52 -8.85
CA LYS A 70 45.15 11.09 -10.03
C LYS A 70 44.49 9.98 -10.85
N TYR A 71 43.30 10.26 -11.37
CA TYR A 71 42.59 9.38 -12.29
C TYR A 71 42.61 10.00 -13.69
N LEU A 72 43.30 9.39 -14.65
CA LEU A 72 43.40 9.88 -16.04
C LEU A 72 43.75 11.39 -16.12
N ASN A 73 44.68 11.86 -15.28
CA ASN A 73 45.08 13.27 -15.08
C ASN A 73 44.13 14.18 -14.29
N ILE A 74 42.98 13.67 -13.85
CA ILE A 74 42.08 14.39 -12.93
C ILE A 74 42.58 14.18 -11.49
N THR A 75 42.76 15.28 -10.76
CA THR A 75 43.21 15.24 -9.36
C THR A 75 42.08 14.79 -8.43
N ILE A 76 42.39 13.85 -7.53
CA ILE A 76 41.45 13.38 -6.51
C ILE A 76 41.58 14.25 -5.27
N TYR A 77 40.46 14.84 -4.85
CA TYR A 77 40.41 15.67 -3.65
C TYR A 77 39.89 14.89 -2.46
N ARG A 78 40.52 15.11 -1.32
CA ARG A 78 40.07 14.62 -0.02
C ARG A 78 39.50 15.77 0.78
N PHE A 79 38.32 15.55 1.35
CA PHE A 79 37.63 16.54 2.17
C PHE A 79 37.51 16.06 3.60
N TYR A 80 37.76 16.96 4.53
CA TYR A 80 37.61 16.75 5.97
C TYR A 80 36.42 17.57 6.47
N ILE A 81 35.40 16.89 6.97
CA ILE A 81 34.26 17.48 7.66
C ILE A 81 34.30 17.10 9.14
N ARG A 82 33.81 17.97 10.02
CA ARG A 82 33.58 17.62 11.43
C ARG A 82 32.12 17.27 11.69
N CYS A 83 31.89 16.17 12.41
CA CYS A 83 30.55 15.82 12.88
C CYS A 83 30.01 16.91 13.81
N THR A 84 28.72 17.24 13.71
CA THR A 84 28.12 18.31 14.52
C THR A 84 27.95 17.94 15.99
N ARG A 85 27.99 16.65 16.34
CA ARG A 85 27.75 16.17 17.70
C ARG A 85 29.04 15.86 18.45
N CYS A 86 29.87 14.96 17.92
CA CYS A 86 31.11 14.53 18.57
C CYS A 86 32.37 15.21 18.03
N SER A 87 32.25 16.12 17.06
CA SER A 87 33.39 16.82 16.43
C SER A 87 34.46 15.90 15.84
N SER A 88 34.17 14.60 15.66
CA SER A 88 35.05 13.66 14.99
C SER A 88 35.21 14.05 13.53
N GLU A 89 36.42 13.87 13.00
CA GLU A 89 36.72 14.15 11.60
C GLU A 89 36.24 12.99 10.72
N ILE A 90 35.50 13.33 9.66
CA ILE A 90 34.97 12.44 8.64
C ILE A 90 35.67 12.79 7.33
N THR A 91 36.22 11.79 6.66
CA THR A 91 36.93 11.97 5.39
C THR A 91 36.25 11.26 4.24
N PHE A 92 36.17 11.95 3.10
CA PHE A 92 35.70 11.38 1.85
C PHE A 92 36.53 11.91 0.69
N LYS A 93 36.66 11.08 -0.34
CA LYS A 93 37.37 11.36 -1.58
C LYS A 93 36.39 11.56 -2.73
N THR A 94 36.82 12.26 -3.77
CA THR A 94 36.14 12.33 -5.07
C THR A 94 36.52 11.13 -5.93
N ASP A 95 35.55 10.47 -6.57
CA ASP A 95 35.80 9.35 -7.47
C ASP A 95 35.31 9.68 -8.88
N PRO A 96 36.21 10.16 -9.77
CA PRO A 96 35.84 10.57 -11.12
C PRO A 96 35.26 9.42 -11.97
N LYS A 97 35.68 8.17 -11.72
CA LYS A 97 35.20 6.98 -12.44
C LYS A 97 33.68 6.79 -12.32
N ASN A 98 33.14 6.99 -11.11
CA ASN A 98 31.73 6.72 -10.80
C ASN A 98 30.89 8.00 -10.62
N MET A 99 31.48 9.17 -10.90
CA MET A 99 30.88 10.50 -10.65
C MET A 99 30.33 10.67 -9.23
N ASP A 100 30.95 10.01 -8.24
CA ASP A 100 30.48 9.99 -6.86
C ASP A 100 31.64 10.26 -5.90
N TYR A 101 31.37 10.13 -4.61
CA TYR A 101 32.34 10.26 -3.55
C TYR A 101 32.38 8.97 -2.73
N VAL A 102 33.56 8.57 -2.28
CA VAL A 102 33.79 7.43 -1.41
C VAL A 102 34.17 7.91 -0.01
N CYS A 103 33.51 7.34 1.00
CA CYS A 103 33.88 7.53 2.39
C CYS A 103 35.12 6.71 2.73
N GLU A 104 36.15 7.35 3.27
CA GLU A 104 37.32 6.65 3.78
C GLU A 104 37.21 6.38 5.29
N ARG A 105 36.99 7.43 6.10
CA ARG A 105 37.05 7.34 7.56
C ARG A 105 35.95 8.15 8.25
N GLY A 106 35.52 7.67 9.41
CA GLY A 106 34.65 8.42 10.34
C GLY A 106 33.15 8.39 10.05
N ALA A 107 32.73 7.83 8.91
CA ALA A 107 31.33 7.64 8.58
C ALA A 107 31.11 6.42 7.68
N LYS A 108 29.91 5.86 7.77
CA LYS A 108 29.37 4.90 6.79
C LYS A 108 28.30 5.58 5.98
N ARG A 109 28.25 5.29 4.68
CA ARG A 109 27.14 5.72 3.82
C ARG A 109 25.86 4.99 4.23
N ASN A 110 24.73 5.68 4.21
CA ASN A 110 23.46 5.01 4.43
C ASN A 110 23.16 4.07 3.25
N PHE A 111 22.57 2.92 3.55
CA PHE A 111 22.26 1.92 2.54
C PHE A 111 21.03 2.34 1.73
N GLU A 112 21.17 2.36 0.40
CA GLU A 112 20.11 2.66 -0.56
C GLU A 112 19.90 1.43 -1.45
N PRO A 113 18.74 0.73 -1.37
CA PRO A 113 18.52 -0.53 -2.11
C PRO A 113 18.72 -0.42 -3.63
N TRP A 114 18.33 0.70 -4.24
CA TRP A 114 18.48 0.95 -5.67
C TRP A 114 19.95 1.09 -6.13
N ARG A 115 20.90 1.31 -5.21
CA ARG A 115 22.31 1.43 -5.53
C ARG A 115 23.00 0.06 -5.63
N GLN A 116 22.50 -0.95 -4.92
CA GLN A 116 23.08 -2.29 -4.97
C GLN A 116 22.94 -2.92 -6.35
N ALA A 117 21.74 -2.83 -6.93
CA ALA A 117 21.47 -3.29 -8.30
C ALA A 117 22.49 -2.73 -9.31
N LYS A 118 22.84 -1.45 -9.17
CA LYS A 118 23.79 -0.78 -10.06
C LYS A 118 25.27 -1.04 -9.73
N SER A 119 25.62 -1.37 -8.49
CA SER A 119 27.01 -1.69 -8.14
C SER A 119 27.42 -3.08 -8.58
N GLU A 120 26.45 -4.01 -8.68
CA GLU A 120 26.68 -5.37 -9.17
C GLU A 120 26.98 -5.36 -10.68
N GLU A 121 26.24 -4.56 -11.47
CA GLU A 121 26.47 -4.39 -12.91
C GLU A 121 27.77 -3.62 -13.28
N VAL A 122 28.25 -2.71 -12.41
CA VAL A 122 29.34 -1.75 -12.75
C VAL A 122 30.71 -2.21 -12.24
N SER A 123 30.78 -3.28 -11.45
CA SER A 123 32.04 -3.76 -10.86
C SER A 123 32.97 -4.48 -11.84
N GLU A 124 32.49 -4.79 -13.04
CA GLU A 124 33.25 -5.53 -14.05
C GLU A 124 34.12 -4.57 -14.87
N THR A 125 35.36 -4.95 -15.15
CA THR A 125 36.22 -4.19 -16.05
C THR A 125 35.80 -4.50 -17.48
N HIS A 126 35.70 -3.49 -18.36
CA HIS A 126 35.13 -3.62 -19.71
C HIS A 126 35.66 -4.83 -20.52
N ASP A 127 36.92 -5.21 -20.34
CA ASP A 127 37.53 -6.35 -21.02
C ASP A 127 37.15 -7.70 -20.37
N GLU A 128 36.98 -7.75 -19.05
CA GLU A 128 36.40 -8.91 -18.34
C GLU A 128 34.88 -9.00 -18.55
N THR A 129 34.20 -7.86 -18.76
CA THR A 129 32.78 -7.80 -19.13
C THR A 129 32.58 -8.34 -20.54
N LEU A 130 33.47 -8.01 -21.50
CA LEU A 130 33.37 -8.50 -22.88
C LEU A 130 33.64 -10.02 -22.99
N ASP A 131 34.69 -10.54 -22.34
CA ASP A 131 35.00 -11.98 -22.36
C ASP A 131 33.96 -12.81 -21.58
N ARG A 132 33.34 -12.22 -20.56
CA ARG A 132 32.17 -12.79 -19.89
C ARG A 132 30.93 -12.71 -20.75
N LEU A 133 30.62 -11.57 -21.36
CA LEU A 133 29.47 -11.35 -22.24
C LEU A 133 29.51 -12.27 -23.46
N GLU A 134 30.65 -12.56 -24.09
CA GLU A 134 30.68 -13.51 -25.22
C GLU A 134 30.40 -14.97 -24.80
N ARG A 135 30.80 -15.35 -23.57
CA ARG A 135 30.56 -16.69 -23.02
C ARG A 135 29.14 -16.81 -22.43
N GLU A 136 28.67 -15.76 -21.77
CA GLU A 136 27.31 -15.61 -21.28
C GLU A 136 26.34 -15.47 -22.45
N GLU A 137 26.56 -14.67 -23.50
CA GLU A 137 25.68 -14.57 -24.68
C GLU A 137 25.45 -15.93 -25.36
N ASN A 138 26.47 -16.78 -25.48
CA ASN A 138 26.27 -18.12 -26.05
C ASN A 138 25.47 -19.04 -25.11
N GLU A 139 25.72 -19.00 -23.80
CA GLU A 139 24.98 -19.79 -22.81
C GLU A 139 23.61 -19.20 -22.45
N GLU A 140 23.42 -17.89 -22.66
CA GLU A 140 22.22 -17.09 -22.49
C GLU A 140 21.36 -17.21 -23.72
N LEU A 141 21.87 -17.24 -24.96
CA LEU A 141 21.02 -17.55 -26.11
C LEU A 141 20.37 -18.94 -25.95
N GLU A 142 21.13 -19.94 -25.50
CA GLU A 142 20.60 -21.27 -25.20
C GLU A 142 19.71 -21.33 -23.94
N ARG A 143 19.93 -20.46 -22.95
CA ARG A 143 19.09 -20.36 -21.75
C ARG A 143 17.86 -19.51 -22.00
N GLU A 144 17.99 -18.32 -22.56
CA GLU A 144 16.93 -17.44 -23.05
C GLU A 144 16.01 -18.15 -24.04
N GLU A 145 16.47 -19.02 -24.94
CA GLU A 145 15.53 -19.80 -25.76
C GLU A 145 14.68 -20.75 -24.90
N ARG A 146 15.27 -21.39 -23.88
CA ARG A 146 14.55 -22.25 -22.94
C ARG A 146 13.70 -21.45 -21.94
N ASP A 147 14.19 -20.32 -21.47
CA ASP A 147 13.61 -19.44 -20.46
C ASP A 147 12.53 -18.57 -21.09
N LYS A 148 12.66 -18.12 -22.34
CA LYS A 148 11.57 -17.46 -23.08
C LYS A 148 10.44 -18.45 -23.33
N MET A 149 10.74 -19.71 -23.65
CA MET A 149 9.72 -20.75 -23.78
C MET A 149 9.05 -21.05 -22.45
N LEU A 150 9.81 -21.19 -21.35
CA LEU A 150 9.29 -21.38 -20.00
C LEU A 150 8.49 -20.17 -19.49
N GLU A 151 8.95 -18.94 -19.75
CA GLU A 151 8.27 -17.70 -19.36
C GLU A 151 6.98 -17.53 -20.17
N LEU A 152 6.96 -17.92 -21.45
CA LEU A 152 5.75 -17.96 -22.25
C LEU A 152 4.76 -19.02 -21.74
N GLU A 153 5.25 -20.20 -21.33
CA GLU A 153 4.42 -21.23 -20.70
C GLU A 153 3.86 -20.78 -19.35
N GLU A 154 4.66 -20.10 -18.51
CA GLU A 154 4.24 -19.55 -17.22
C GLU A 154 3.20 -18.43 -17.42
N LYS A 155 3.43 -17.49 -18.36
CA LYS A 155 2.46 -16.46 -18.74
C LYS A 155 1.16 -17.07 -19.29
N MET A 156 1.23 -18.16 -20.05
CA MET A 156 0.03 -18.90 -20.50
C MET A 156 -0.69 -19.58 -19.34
N GLN A 157 0.03 -20.16 -18.38
CA GLN A 157 -0.56 -20.77 -17.20
C GLN A 157 -1.20 -19.71 -16.29
N ASP A 158 -0.56 -18.56 -16.11
CA ASP A 158 -1.08 -17.47 -15.31
C ASP A 158 -2.30 -16.82 -15.95
N SER A 159 -2.28 -16.54 -17.26
CA SER A 159 -3.48 -16.08 -17.97
C SER A 159 -4.64 -17.08 -17.89
N LYS A 160 -4.35 -18.39 -17.94
CA LYS A 160 -5.36 -19.45 -17.74
C LYS A 160 -5.91 -19.46 -16.31
N ARG A 161 -5.06 -19.26 -15.30
CA ARG A 161 -5.48 -19.11 -13.90
C ARG A 161 -6.33 -17.87 -13.71
N GLU A 162 -5.95 -16.74 -14.30
CA GLU A 162 -6.71 -15.49 -14.26
C GLU A 162 -8.09 -15.63 -14.91
N MET A 163 -8.18 -16.28 -16.07
CA MET A 163 -9.46 -16.58 -16.73
C MET A 163 -10.34 -17.48 -15.86
N ALA A 164 -9.80 -18.56 -15.31
CA ALA A 164 -10.54 -19.45 -14.41
C ALA A 164 -11.03 -18.74 -13.13
N VAL A 165 -10.23 -17.83 -12.59
CA VAL A 165 -10.62 -17.00 -11.45
C VAL A 165 -11.73 -16.01 -11.84
N ALA A 166 -11.66 -15.39 -13.02
CA ALA A 166 -12.69 -14.49 -13.51
C ALA A 166 -14.03 -15.21 -13.73
N ASP A 167 -14.02 -16.38 -14.37
CA ASP A 167 -15.20 -17.21 -14.59
C ASP A 167 -15.83 -17.64 -13.25
N ALA A 168 -15.02 -18.10 -12.30
CA ALA A 168 -15.49 -18.46 -10.97
C ALA A 168 -16.12 -17.27 -10.22
N LEU A 169 -15.58 -16.07 -10.38
CA LEU A 169 -16.16 -14.85 -9.80
C LEU A 169 -17.49 -14.48 -10.45
N ASP A 170 -17.63 -14.66 -11.77
CA ASP A 170 -18.88 -14.39 -12.48
C ASP A 170 -19.96 -15.44 -12.20
N GLU A 171 -19.59 -16.70 -11.98
CA GLU A 171 -20.49 -17.72 -11.42
C GLU A 171 -20.99 -17.35 -10.02
N ILE A 172 -20.11 -16.89 -9.14
CA ILE A 172 -20.50 -16.45 -7.79
C ILE A 172 -21.40 -15.23 -7.87
N ARG A 173 -21.10 -14.25 -8.73
CA ARG A 173 -21.94 -13.06 -8.94
C ARG A 173 -23.31 -13.41 -9.50
N SER A 174 -23.40 -14.28 -10.50
CA SER A 174 -24.67 -14.70 -11.09
C SER A 174 -25.50 -15.53 -10.12
N ARG A 175 -24.87 -16.41 -9.34
CA ARG A 175 -25.51 -17.15 -8.24
C ARG A 175 -26.05 -16.21 -7.17
N ASN A 176 -25.24 -15.27 -6.70
CA ASN A 176 -25.65 -14.27 -5.70
C ASN A 176 -26.77 -13.36 -6.23
N ALA A 177 -26.71 -12.92 -7.49
CA ALA A 177 -27.77 -12.13 -8.12
C ALA A 177 -29.07 -12.92 -8.33
N ARG A 178 -28.99 -14.24 -8.51
CA ARG A 178 -30.17 -15.13 -8.56
C ARG A 178 -30.76 -15.33 -7.16
N ILE A 179 -29.92 -15.54 -6.16
CA ILE A 179 -30.36 -15.66 -4.76
C ILE A 179 -31.01 -14.34 -4.32
N GLU A 180 -30.40 -13.18 -4.58
CA GLU A 180 -30.98 -11.89 -4.24
C GLU A 180 -32.31 -11.65 -4.98
N ARG A 181 -32.41 -12.00 -6.27
CA ARG A 181 -33.69 -11.92 -7.01
C ARG A 181 -34.71 -12.95 -6.55
N GLY A 182 -34.32 -14.13 -6.09
CA GLY A 182 -35.23 -15.16 -5.56
C GLY A 182 -35.73 -14.83 -4.15
N GLU A 183 -34.87 -14.25 -3.32
CA GLU A 183 -35.20 -13.78 -1.96
C GLU A 183 -35.97 -12.44 -1.98
N ARG A 184 -35.75 -11.56 -2.97
CA ARG A 184 -36.58 -10.34 -3.15
C ARG A 184 -37.80 -10.54 -4.04
N GLY A 185 -37.75 -11.48 -4.98
CA GLY A 185 -38.74 -11.68 -6.02
C GLY A 185 -39.66 -12.85 -5.70
N GLY A 186 -40.38 -12.75 -4.60
CA GLY A 186 -41.64 -13.47 -4.42
C GLY A 186 -41.58 -15.00 -4.42
N GLY A 187 -40.43 -15.67 -4.34
CA GLY A 187 -40.41 -17.14 -4.22
C GLY A 187 -41.09 -17.61 -2.94
N GLU A 188 -40.79 -16.94 -1.82
CA GLU A 188 -41.41 -17.18 -0.52
C GLU A 188 -42.85 -16.64 -0.49
N GLU A 189 -43.09 -15.47 -1.07
CA GLU A 189 -44.42 -14.83 -1.09
C GLU A 189 -45.42 -15.57 -1.99
N LEU A 190 -44.98 -16.07 -3.14
CA LEU A 190 -45.80 -16.81 -4.11
C LEU A 190 -46.00 -18.26 -3.69
N ALA A 191 -45.03 -18.87 -2.99
CA ALA A 191 -45.23 -20.14 -2.29
C ALA A 191 -46.25 -20.00 -1.13
N LEU A 192 -46.17 -18.91 -0.36
CA LEU A 192 -47.14 -18.61 0.70
C LEU A 192 -48.53 -18.27 0.12
N GLN A 193 -48.62 -17.58 -1.02
CA GLN A 193 -49.89 -17.29 -1.68
C GLN A 193 -50.55 -18.57 -2.22
N ARG A 194 -49.78 -19.48 -2.85
CA ARG A 194 -50.31 -20.79 -3.29
C ARG A 194 -50.81 -21.65 -2.12
N ALA A 195 -50.06 -21.69 -1.02
CA ALA A 195 -50.50 -22.41 0.18
C ALA A 195 -51.78 -21.80 0.79
N LYS A 196 -51.94 -20.47 0.71
CA LYS A 196 -53.16 -19.78 1.17
C LYS A 196 -54.36 -20.06 0.26
N THR A 197 -54.19 -20.02 -1.06
CA THR A 197 -55.29 -20.30 -2.00
C THR A 197 -55.77 -21.75 -1.90
N GLU A 198 -54.85 -22.71 -1.74
CA GLU A 198 -55.22 -24.12 -1.53
C GLU A 198 -55.97 -24.33 -0.20
N ALA A 199 -55.56 -23.64 0.86
CA ALA A 199 -56.24 -23.69 2.16
C ALA A 199 -57.63 -23.02 2.14
N GLU A 200 -57.81 -21.93 1.39
CA GLU A 200 -59.10 -21.27 1.21
C GLU A 200 -60.06 -22.12 0.36
N GLU A 201 -59.56 -22.78 -0.69
CA GLU A 201 -60.35 -23.70 -1.49
C GLU A 201 -60.77 -24.97 -0.74
N ALA A 202 -59.93 -25.47 0.18
CA ALA A 202 -60.27 -26.59 1.05
C ALA A 202 -61.40 -26.21 2.03
N LYS A 203 -61.27 -25.06 2.70
CA LYS A 203 -62.31 -24.53 3.59
C LYS A 203 -63.62 -24.28 2.86
N ALA A 204 -63.57 -23.74 1.64
CA ALA A 204 -64.77 -23.51 0.84
C ALA A 204 -65.48 -24.81 0.40
N ARG A 205 -64.78 -25.95 0.34
CA ARG A 205 -65.40 -27.27 0.11
C ARG A 205 -66.04 -27.79 1.38
N GLU A 206 -65.33 -27.69 2.51
CA GLU A 206 -65.86 -28.06 3.83
C GLU A 206 -67.12 -27.25 4.17
N ASP A 207 -67.13 -25.94 3.91
CA ASP A 207 -68.30 -25.08 4.15
C ASP A 207 -69.50 -25.47 3.28
N LYS A 208 -69.28 -25.88 2.02
CA LYS A 208 -70.35 -26.36 1.13
C LYS A 208 -70.91 -27.71 1.59
N GLU A 209 -70.04 -28.62 2.02
CA GLU A 209 -70.46 -29.90 2.59
C GLU A 209 -71.23 -29.72 3.89
N ILE A 210 -70.81 -28.77 4.73
CA ILE A 210 -71.52 -28.37 5.96
C ILE A 210 -72.87 -27.72 5.62
N GLU A 211 -72.93 -26.87 4.59
CA GLU A 211 -74.18 -26.22 4.17
C GLU A 211 -75.18 -27.22 3.58
N GLU A 212 -74.71 -28.20 2.80
CA GLU A 212 -75.53 -29.30 2.28
C GLU A 212 -75.96 -30.26 3.38
N ALA A 213 -75.09 -30.56 4.34
CA ALA A 213 -75.40 -31.36 5.52
C ALA A 213 -76.43 -30.65 6.41
N ALA A 214 -76.31 -29.33 6.61
CA ALA A 214 -77.30 -28.53 7.31
C ALA A 214 -78.65 -28.54 6.56
N LYS A 215 -78.65 -28.37 5.23
CA LYS A 215 -79.88 -28.46 4.42
C LYS A 215 -80.54 -29.85 4.52
N ARG A 216 -79.76 -30.93 4.60
CA ARG A 216 -80.27 -32.29 4.81
C ARG A 216 -80.76 -32.52 6.25
N ALA A 217 -80.08 -31.99 7.25
CA ALA A 217 -80.46 -32.11 8.66
C ALA A 217 -81.72 -31.30 9.01
N PHE A 218 -82.00 -30.20 8.31
CA PHE A 218 -83.20 -29.39 8.47
C PHE A 218 -84.37 -29.80 7.54
N MET A 219 -84.25 -30.90 6.80
CA MET A 219 -85.34 -31.52 6.03
C MET A 219 -85.86 -32.78 6.76
N THR A 220 -87.07 -32.72 7.31
CA THR A 220 -87.81 -33.91 7.74
C THR A 220 -88.62 -34.47 6.56
N ASP A 221 -88.88 -35.78 6.55
CA ASP A 221 -89.52 -36.54 5.44
C ASP A 221 -90.87 -35.98 4.94
N ASP A 222 -91.52 -35.10 5.72
CA ASP A 222 -92.82 -34.48 5.39
C ASP A 222 -92.74 -33.00 4.94
N GLY A 223 -91.56 -32.50 4.54
CA GLY A 223 -91.44 -31.26 3.75
C GLY A 223 -91.77 -29.92 4.45
N ASN A 224 -91.99 -29.90 5.76
CA ASN A 224 -92.19 -28.66 6.52
C ASN A 224 -90.89 -28.20 7.22
N ARG A 225 -90.47 -26.95 6.96
CA ARG A 225 -89.32 -26.31 7.60
C ARG A 225 -89.58 -26.11 9.10
N VAL A 226 -88.69 -26.62 9.95
CA VAL A 226 -88.75 -26.46 11.42
C VAL A 226 -88.71 -24.96 11.77
N LYS A 227 -89.84 -24.41 12.19
CA LYS A 227 -89.94 -23.10 12.83
C LYS A 227 -89.51 -23.23 14.29
N ARG A 228 -88.44 -22.54 14.67
CA ARG A 228 -88.08 -22.36 16.08
C ARG A 228 -89.09 -21.41 16.72
N LEU A 229 -89.83 -21.88 17.71
CA LEU A 229 -90.68 -21.05 18.58
C LEU A 229 -89.78 -20.04 19.30
N VAL A 230 -90.18 -18.77 19.28
CA VAL A 230 -89.59 -17.70 20.07
C VAL A 230 -90.37 -17.66 21.38
N ASP A 231 -89.69 -17.92 22.49
CA ASP A 231 -90.12 -17.45 23.81
C ASP A 231 -89.25 -16.23 24.14
N ASP A 232 -89.92 -15.09 24.32
CA ASP A 232 -89.37 -13.83 24.79
C ASP A 232 -89.08 -13.94 26.29
N ASP A 233 -87.84 -13.64 26.70
CA ASP A 233 -87.54 -13.01 28.00
C ASP A 233 -86.15 -12.33 27.93
N ASP A 234 -86.23 -11.00 27.91
CA ASP A 234 -85.37 -9.97 28.47
C ASP A 234 -83.84 -10.14 28.66
N GLN A 235 -83.16 -9.12 28.08
CA GLN A 235 -82.12 -8.29 28.68
C GLN A 235 -80.63 -8.72 28.67
N ASP A 236 -79.89 -7.78 28.08
CA ASP A 236 -78.63 -7.21 28.55
C ASP A 236 -77.28 -7.93 28.34
N THR A 237 -76.50 -7.27 27.47
CA THR A 237 -75.06 -6.97 27.66
C THR A 237 -74.07 -8.14 27.67
N ALA A 238 -73.18 -8.17 26.66
CA ALA A 238 -71.74 -7.96 26.85
C ALA A 238 -70.99 -8.25 25.56
N ALA A 239 -70.09 -7.32 25.20
CA ALA A 239 -69.18 -7.41 24.06
C ALA A 239 -68.21 -8.60 24.19
N PRO A 240 -67.78 -9.23 23.07
CA PRO A 240 -66.63 -10.10 23.11
C PRO A 240 -65.36 -9.27 23.28
N THR A 241 -64.65 -9.50 24.38
CA THR A 241 -63.38 -8.87 24.73
C THR A 241 -62.32 -9.10 23.65
N GLU A 242 -61.83 -8.00 23.07
CA GLU A 242 -60.60 -7.97 22.27
C GLU A 242 -59.40 -8.38 23.14
N MET A 243 -58.74 -9.48 22.80
CA MET A 243 -57.39 -9.76 23.31
C MET A 243 -56.39 -8.91 22.51
N PRO A 244 -55.52 -8.11 23.14
CA PRO A 244 -54.55 -7.32 22.39
C PRO A 244 -53.47 -8.24 21.77
N PRO A 245 -52.99 -7.93 20.55
CA PRO A 245 -51.95 -8.72 19.89
C PRO A 245 -50.63 -8.65 20.68
N PRO A 246 -49.83 -9.74 20.73
CA PRO A 246 -48.57 -9.76 21.47
C PRO A 246 -47.56 -8.79 20.84
N SER A 247 -47.08 -7.83 21.64
CA SER A 247 -46.04 -6.88 21.20
C SER A 247 -44.68 -7.58 21.13
N PHE A 248 -44.25 -7.99 19.94
CA PHE A 248 -42.86 -8.39 19.72
C PHE A 248 -41.97 -7.14 19.66
N LYS A 249 -41.45 -6.70 20.81
CA LYS A 249 -40.33 -5.75 20.85
C LYS A 249 -39.10 -6.43 20.27
N ARG A 250 -38.72 -6.04 19.06
CA ARG A 250 -37.51 -6.49 18.36
C ARG A 250 -36.28 -6.08 19.18
N VAL A 251 -35.64 -7.05 19.84
CA VAL A 251 -34.36 -6.84 20.52
C VAL A 251 -33.31 -6.49 19.45
N LYS A 252 -32.80 -5.26 19.49
CA LYS A 252 -31.67 -4.84 18.64
C LYS A 252 -30.44 -5.63 19.07
N LYS A 253 -30.02 -6.62 18.27
CA LYS A 253 -28.72 -7.29 18.44
C LYS A 253 -27.62 -6.24 18.30
N ALA A 254 -26.74 -6.16 19.30
CA ALA A 254 -25.57 -5.29 19.26
C ALA A 254 -24.67 -5.65 18.08
N LYS A 255 -24.24 -4.65 17.31
CA LYS A 255 -23.29 -4.82 16.20
C LYS A 255 -21.94 -5.27 16.79
N LYS A 256 -21.40 -6.40 16.31
CA LYS A 256 -20.04 -6.84 16.64
C LYS A 256 -19.04 -5.76 16.18
N PRO A 257 -17.97 -5.48 16.97
CA PRO A 257 -17.00 -4.45 16.61
C PRO A 257 -16.25 -4.82 15.32
N PHE A 258 -16.09 -3.81 14.45
CA PHE A 258 -15.50 -3.89 13.10
C PHE A 258 -14.07 -4.48 13.08
N SER A 259 -13.38 -4.51 14.21
CA SER A 259 -12.03 -5.09 14.34
C SER A 259 -11.98 -6.60 14.14
N ALA A 260 -13.09 -7.32 14.31
CA ALA A 260 -13.12 -8.78 14.14
C ALA A 260 -13.31 -9.24 12.68
N GLY A 261 -13.65 -8.32 11.76
CA GLY A 261 -13.86 -8.64 10.34
C GLY A 261 -12.60 -8.57 9.48
N LEU A 262 -11.51 -7.99 9.97
CA LEU A 262 -10.30 -7.72 9.18
C LEU A 262 -9.12 -8.69 9.44
N GLY A 263 -9.29 -9.74 10.24
CA GLY A 263 -8.25 -10.77 10.42
C GLY A 263 -6.93 -10.29 11.07
N ILE A 264 -6.87 -9.05 11.57
CA ILE A 264 -5.67 -8.50 12.20
C ILE A 264 -5.62 -8.95 13.66
N LYS A 265 -4.84 -9.99 13.95
CA LYS A 265 -4.50 -10.38 15.32
C LYS A 265 -3.60 -9.30 15.93
N LYS A 266 -4.13 -8.51 16.88
CA LYS A 266 -3.29 -7.69 17.77
C LYS A 266 -2.33 -8.61 18.52
N LYS A 267 -1.03 -8.51 18.26
CA LYS A 267 0.00 -9.11 19.13
C LYS A 267 -0.01 -8.34 20.46
N GLY A 268 -0.09 -9.08 21.57
CA GLY A 268 -0.07 -8.49 22.92
C GLY A 268 1.27 -7.83 23.24
N PRO A 269 1.30 -6.93 24.23
CA PRO A 269 2.53 -6.25 24.64
C PRO A 269 3.50 -7.23 25.28
N LEU A 270 4.75 -7.20 24.85
CA LEU A 270 5.85 -7.91 25.48
C LEU A 270 6.17 -7.21 26.81
N VAL A 271 5.88 -7.88 27.92
CA VAL A 271 6.63 -7.72 29.18
C VAL A 271 7.87 -8.59 29.05
#